data_AF-A0AAE4Z9K4-F1
#
_entry.id   AF-A0AAE4Z9K4-F1
#
_cell.length_a   1.000
_cell.length_b   1.000
_cell.length_c   1.000
_cell.angle_alpha   90.00
_cell.angle_beta   90.00
_cell.angle_gamma   90.00
#
_symmetry.space_group_name_H-M   'P 1'
#
loop_
_entity.id
_entity.type
_entity.pdbx_description
1 polymer ?
#
loop_
_entity_poly.entity_id
_entity_poly.type
_entity_poly.pdbx_seq_one_letter_code
_entity_poly.pdbx_strand_id
1 'polypeptide(L)'
;MEASEAARALHDEIAASLDDEGEASSRLAVVSVEPPAHLGPDTHFTVTVERESVRRRMELPTGLAMAYLADEEAAVDEWKSWVSRLRARFHD
;
A
#
# COMPACT_ATOMS: atom_id res chain seq x y z
N MET A 1 6.87 15.68 -10.90
CA MET A 1 6.23 14.87 -9.84
C MET A 1 7.33 14.38 -8.93
N GLU A 2 7.31 14.78 -7.66
CA GLU A 2 8.33 14.44 -6.65
C GLU A 2 7.96 13.13 -5.95
N ALA A 3 8.94 12.35 -5.48
CA ALA A 3 8.69 11.05 -4.80
C ALA A 3 7.77 11.17 -3.56
N SER A 4 7.71 12.36 -2.95
CA SER A 4 6.80 12.69 -1.85
C SER A 4 5.33 12.77 -2.26
N GLU A 5 5.04 13.10 -3.52
CA GLU A 5 3.68 13.14 -4.08
C GLU A 5 3.14 11.72 -4.31
N ALA A 6 3.97 10.85 -4.90
CA ALA A 6 3.63 9.44 -5.08
C ALA A 6 3.40 8.73 -3.75
N ALA A 7 4.26 8.97 -2.75
CA ALA A 7 4.08 8.40 -1.42
C ALA A 7 2.75 8.82 -0.76
N ARG A 8 2.33 10.07 -0.95
CA ARG A 8 1.06 10.57 -0.44
C ARG A 8 -0.14 9.97 -1.17
N ALA A 9 -0.10 9.92 -2.51
CA ALA A 9 -1.15 9.28 -3.30
C ALA A 9 -1.32 7.80 -2.90
N LEU A 10 -0.22 7.07 -2.77
CA LEU A 10 -0.25 5.68 -2.31
C LEU A 10 -0.79 5.54 -0.88
N HIS A 11 -0.51 6.49 0.02
CA HIS A 11 -1.08 6.46 1.36
C HIS A 11 -2.61 6.51 1.31
N ASP A 12 -3.16 7.46 0.55
CA ASP A 12 -4.61 7.63 0.39
C ASP A 12 -5.25 6.40 -0.29
N GLU A 13 -4.64 5.87 -1.36
CA GLU A 13 -5.14 4.69 -2.08
C GLU A 13 -5.12 3.41 -1.24
N ILE A 14 -4.04 3.17 -0.46
CA ILE A 14 -3.98 2.01 0.43
C ILE A 14 -5.01 2.15 1.54
N ALA A 15 -5.19 3.36 2.10
CA ALA A 15 -6.19 3.60 3.12
C ALA A 15 -7.61 3.32 2.59
N ALA A 16 -7.94 3.81 1.39
CA ALA A 16 -9.21 3.53 0.73
C ALA A 16 -9.38 2.03 0.45
N SER A 17 -8.33 1.37 -0.07
CA SER A 17 -8.35 -0.07 -0.36
C SER A 17 -8.51 -0.92 0.89
N LEU A 18 -8.14 -0.43 2.07
CA LEU A 18 -8.35 -1.13 3.34
C LEU A 18 -9.76 -0.91 3.92
N ASP A 19 -10.40 0.23 3.61
CA ASP A 19 -11.75 0.60 4.09
C ASP A 19 -12.88 0.01 3.22
N ASP A 20 -12.68 -0.05 1.89
CA ASP A 20 -13.74 -0.37 0.91
C ASP A 20 -14.29 -1.81 0.99
N GLU A 21 -13.54 -2.77 1.54
CA GLU A 21 -14.03 -4.17 1.61
C GLU A 21 -14.92 -4.47 2.83
N GLY A 22 -15.44 -3.45 3.51
CA GLY A 22 -16.63 -3.57 4.37
C GLY A 22 -16.45 -4.42 5.64
N GLU A 23 -15.23 -4.85 5.95
CA GLU A 23 -14.95 -5.62 7.16
C GLU A 23 -14.76 -4.66 8.35
N ALA A 24 -15.89 -4.18 8.89
CA ALA A 24 -15.98 -3.29 10.05
C ALA A 24 -15.22 -3.77 11.32
N SER A 25 -14.68 -4.99 11.29
CA SER A 25 -13.95 -5.66 12.38
C SER A 25 -12.42 -5.46 12.34
N SER A 26 -11.87 -4.90 11.26
CA SER A 26 -10.43 -4.70 11.10
C SER A 26 -10.11 -3.23 10.83
N ARG A 27 -10.03 -2.40 11.89
CA ARG A 27 -9.57 -1.00 11.80
C ARG A 27 -8.07 -0.93 11.44
N LEU A 28 -7.72 -1.30 10.22
CA LEU A 28 -6.39 -1.13 9.68
C LEU A 28 -6.20 0.33 9.28
N ALA A 29 -5.17 0.98 9.83
CA ALA A 29 -4.84 2.36 9.51
C ALA A 29 -3.44 2.43 8.88
N VAL A 30 -3.31 3.10 7.74
CA VAL A 30 -2.00 3.36 7.14
C VAL A 30 -1.30 4.44 7.96
N VAL A 31 -0.17 4.08 8.57
CA VAL A 31 0.63 4.98 9.41
C VAL A 31 1.59 5.79 8.54
N SER A 32 2.27 5.13 7.61
CA SER A 32 3.23 5.79 6.72
C SER A 32 3.42 5.03 5.42
N VAL A 33 3.75 5.79 4.37
CA VAL A 33 4.32 5.27 3.13
C VAL A 33 5.63 6.02 2.93
N GLU A 34 6.74 5.32 3.05
CA GLU A 34 8.07 5.88 2.89
C GLU A 34 8.55 5.57 1.46
N PRO A 35 8.92 6.58 0.65
CA PRO A 35 9.43 6.36 -0.69
C PRO A 35 10.81 5.70 -0.66
N PRO A 36 11.19 4.95 -1.70
CA PRO A 36 12.57 4.48 -1.84
C PRO A 36 13.52 5.67 -1.99
N ALA A 37 14.79 5.48 -1.61
CA ALA A 37 15.81 6.52 -1.73
C ALA A 37 15.99 7.02 -3.18
N HIS A 38 15.74 6.14 -4.16
CA HIS A 38 15.82 6.41 -5.59
C HIS A 38 14.63 5.69 -6.24
N LEU A 39 14.08 6.23 -7.33
CA LEU A 39 12.99 5.59 -8.07
C LEU A 39 13.58 4.68 -9.15
N GLY A 40 13.39 3.37 -9.01
CA GLY A 40 13.81 2.36 -9.99
C GLY A 40 12.82 1.19 -10.05
N PRO A 41 12.92 0.32 -11.07
CA PRO A 41 12.03 -0.82 -11.21
C PRO A 41 12.18 -1.84 -10.06
N ASP A 42 13.38 -1.96 -9.51
CA ASP A 42 13.71 -2.90 -8.42
C ASP A 42 13.59 -2.26 -7.02
N THR A 43 13.06 -1.04 -6.92
CA THR A 43 12.90 -0.34 -5.64
C THR A 43 11.52 -0.54 -5.06
N HIS A 44 11.36 -0.24 -3.76
CA HIS A 44 10.13 -0.49 -3.03
C HIS A 44 9.75 0.71 -2.15
N PHE A 45 8.45 1.02 -2.11
CA PHE A 45 7.89 1.82 -1.04
C PHE A 45 7.77 0.96 0.22
N THR A 46 8.05 1.57 1.37
CA THR A 46 7.82 0.92 2.66
C THR A 46 6.49 1.40 3.21
N VAL A 47 5.52 0.49 3.29
CA VAL A 47 4.18 0.76 3.83
C VAL A 47 4.12 0.25 5.26
N THR A 48 3.75 1.12 6.20
CA THR A 48 3.50 0.77 7.60
C THR A 48 2.02 0.91 7.90
N VAL A 49 1.41 -0.16 8.40
CA VAL A 49 0.00 -0.22 8.79
C VAL A 49 -0.09 -0.59 10.26
N GLU A 50 -1.11 -0.08 10.95
CA GLU A 50 -1.39 -0.35 12.35
C GLU A 50 -2.81 -0.89 12.53
N ARG A 51 -2.97 -1.85 13.45
CA ARG A 51 -4.25 -2.35 13.96
C ARG A 51 -4.10 -2.60 15.45
N GLU A 52 -4.94 -2.00 16.29
CA GLU A 52 -4.98 -2.27 17.75
C GLU A 52 -3.59 -2.21 18.44
N SER A 53 -2.75 -1.24 18.05
CA SER A 53 -1.35 -1.08 18.51
C SER A 53 -0.33 -2.08 17.94
N VAL A 54 -0.74 -3.03 17.12
CA VAL A 54 0.16 -3.88 16.33
C VAL A 54 0.51 -3.15 15.05
N ARG A 55 1.81 -2.97 14.79
CA ARG A 55 2.32 -2.41 13.54
C ARG A 55 2.93 -3.49 12.68
N ARG A 56 2.57 -3.50 11.39
CA ARG A 56 3.24 -4.33 10.38
C ARG A 56 3.78 -3.43 9.27
N ARG A 57 4.96 -3.79 8.81
CA ARG A 57 5.61 -3.19 7.65
C ARG A 57 5.52 -4.15 6.47
N MET A 58 5.27 -3.60 5.29
CA MET A 58 5.25 -4.35 4.03
C MET A 58 5.87 -3.52 2.91
N GLU A 59 6.57 -4.20 2.01
CA GLU A 59 7.18 -3.58 0.84
C GLU A 59 6.15 -3.60 -0.31
N LEU A 60 6.01 -2.45 -0.96
CA LEU A 60 5.22 -2.28 -2.18
C LEU A 60 6.19 -1.99 -3.34
N PRO A 61 6.31 -2.86 -4.35
CA PRO A 61 7.19 -2.63 -5.49
C PRO A 61 6.87 -1.30 -6.18
N THR A 62 7.88 -0.49 -6.46
CA THR A 62 7.70 0.81 -7.15
C THR A 62 7.06 0.61 -8.52
N GLY A 63 7.39 -0.48 -9.24
CA GLY A 63 6.74 -0.81 -10.51
C GLY A 63 5.23 -0.97 -10.38
N LEU A 64 4.77 -1.80 -9.43
CA LEU A 64 3.35 -1.99 -9.15
C LEU A 64 2.67 -0.69 -8.70
N ALA A 65 3.31 0.04 -7.79
CA ALA A 65 2.79 1.30 -7.26
C ALA A 65 2.56 2.34 -8.38
N MET A 66 3.55 2.52 -9.25
CA MET A 66 3.48 3.51 -10.32
C MET A 66 2.51 3.07 -11.43
N ALA A 67 2.46 1.78 -11.77
CA ALA A 67 1.50 1.25 -12.74
C ALA A 67 0.06 1.38 -12.24
N TYR A 68 -0.18 1.11 -10.95
CA TYR A 68 -1.49 1.29 -10.34
C TYR A 68 -1.92 2.77 -10.32
N LEU A 69 -1.03 3.69 -9.91
CA LEU A 69 -1.29 5.14 -9.95
C LEU A 69 -1.50 5.69 -11.37
N ALA A 70 -1.02 4.98 -12.39
CA ALA A 70 -1.23 5.32 -13.80
C ALA A 70 -2.51 4.70 -14.38
N ASP A 71 -3.37 4.09 -13.54
CA ASP A 71 -4.60 3.40 -13.92
C ASP A 71 -4.36 2.25 -14.93
N GLU A 72 -3.21 1.58 -14.87
CA GLU A 72 -2.95 0.41 -15.70
C GLU A 72 -3.82 -0.77 -15.25
N GLU A 73 -4.72 -1.22 -16.13
CA GLU A 73 -5.64 -2.32 -15.85
C GLU A 73 -4.93 -3.60 -15.36
N ALA A 74 -3.76 -3.90 -15.93
CA ALA A 74 -2.94 -5.05 -15.55
C ALA A 74 -2.42 -4.97 -14.10
N ALA A 75 -2.29 -3.77 -13.52
CA ALA A 75 -1.80 -3.57 -12.17
C ALA A 75 -2.90 -3.72 -11.11
N VAL A 76 -4.18 -3.63 -11.49
CA VAL A 76 -5.32 -3.67 -10.54
C VAL A 76 -5.41 -5.01 -9.81
N ASP A 77 -5.26 -6.12 -10.53
CA ASP A 77 -5.32 -7.46 -9.92
C ASP A 77 -4.13 -7.72 -8.98
N GLU A 78 -2.94 -7.26 -9.38
CA GLU A 78 -1.74 -7.38 -8.55
C GLU A 78 -1.82 -6.49 -7.31
N TRP A 79 -2.37 -5.27 -7.42
CA TRP A 79 -2.67 -4.37 -6.30
C TRP A 79 -3.60 -5.03 -5.29
N LYS A 80 -4.75 -5.55 -5.75
CA LYS A 80 -5.71 -6.27 -4.88
C LYS A 80 -5.06 -7.46 -4.19
N SER A 81 -4.25 -8.24 -4.91
CA SER A 81 -3.49 -9.36 -4.33
C SER A 81 -2.53 -8.87 -3.24
N TRP A 82 -1.84 -7.75 -3.47
CA TRP A 82 -0.94 -7.15 -2.48
C TRP A 82 -1.70 -6.67 -1.23
N VAL A 83 -2.83 -5.97 -1.38
CA VAL A 83 -3.68 -5.52 -0.26
C VAL A 83 -4.21 -6.71 0.54
N SER A 84 -4.67 -7.77 -0.13
CA SER A 84 -5.09 -9.01 0.54
C SER A 84 -3.97 -9.66 1.36
N ARG A 85 -2.74 -9.68 0.84
CA ARG A 85 -1.56 -10.16 1.60
C ARG A 85 -1.24 -9.26 2.80
N LEU A 86 -1.35 -7.95 2.64
CA LEU A 86 -1.15 -6.99 3.72
C LEU A 86 -2.14 -7.25 4.86
N ARG A 87 -3.42 -7.44 4.55
CA ARG A 87 -4.45 -7.78 5.52
C ARG A 87 -4.15 -9.09 6.22
N ALA A 88 -3.83 -10.14 5.47
CA ALA A 88 -3.52 -11.47 6.02
C ALA A 88 -2.43 -11.43 7.13
N ARG A 89 -1.50 -10.46 7.10
CA ARG A 89 -0.50 -10.27 8.18
C ARG A 89 -1.06 -9.82 9.54
N PHE A 90 -2.34 -9.45 9.61
CA PHE A 90 -3.04 -9.01 10.82
C PHE A 90 -4.19 -9.93 11.24
N HIS A 91 -4.53 -10.95 10.45
CA HIS A 91 -5.56 -11.95 10.78
C HIS A 91 -4.99 -13.24 11.39
N ASP A 92 -3.65 -13.38 11.40
CA ASP A 92 -2.89 -14.43 12.09
C ASP A 92 -2.71 -14.08 13.58
#